data_AF-A0A2E9WS93-F1
#
_entry.id   AF-A0A2E9WS93-F1
#
_cell.length_a   1.000
_cell.length_b   1.000
_cell.length_c   1.000
_cell.angle_alpha   90.00
_cell.angle_beta   90.00
_cell.angle_gamma   90.00
#
_symmetry.space_group_name_H-M   'P 1'
#
loop_
_entity.id
_entity.type
_entity.pdbx_description
1 polymer ?
#
loop_
_entity_poly.entity_id
_entity_poly.type
_entity_poly.pdbx_seq_one_letter_code
_entity_poly.pdbx_strand_id
1 'polypeptide(L)'
;MADTEIVEGYTPNFEAWIKDFNEWQTRIGFDPSWLGDYRFDIKFDWDTAGSQIEFGDFKGMPKWERRMQIPQQNIRDAIISMVSVQGDTEFASVEQQNHLL
;
A
#
# COMPACT_ATOMS: atom_id res chain seq x y z
N MET A 1 -30.68 2.01 -5.59
CA MET A 1 -29.44 2.82 -5.42
C MET A 1 -28.87 2.38 -4.10
N ALA A 2 -27.65 1.84 -4.07
CA ALA A 2 -27.03 1.42 -2.82
C ALA A 2 -26.65 2.69 -2.06
N ASP A 3 -27.11 2.81 -0.81
CA ASP A 3 -26.76 3.93 0.06
C ASP A 3 -25.26 3.88 0.33
N THR A 4 -24.55 4.90 -0.15
CA THR A 4 -23.12 5.06 0.14
C THR A 4 -22.99 5.47 1.60
N GLU A 5 -22.54 4.55 2.45
CA GLU A 5 -22.25 4.82 3.85
C GLU A 5 -21.06 5.80 3.91
N ILE A 6 -21.32 7.04 4.33
CA ILE A 6 -20.27 8.03 4.55
C ILE A 6 -19.65 7.72 5.91
N VAL A 7 -18.43 7.17 5.89
CA VAL A 7 -17.66 6.90 7.11
C VAL A 7 -17.18 8.24 7.70
N GLU A 8 -17.93 8.79 8.64
CA GLU A 8 -17.67 10.10 9.30
C GLU A 8 -16.39 10.16 10.14
N GLY A 9 -15.63 9.07 10.23
CA GLY A 9 -14.50 8.93 11.15
C GLY A 9 -13.24 8.35 10.53
N TYR A 10 -12.86 8.73 9.32
CA TYR A 10 -11.56 8.33 8.78
C TYR A 10 -10.45 9.08 9.54
N THR A 11 -9.89 8.43 10.57
CA THR A 11 -8.68 8.89 11.24
C THR A 11 -7.52 8.10 10.61
N PRO A 12 -6.77 8.66 9.65
CA PRO A 12 -5.72 7.93 8.94
C PRO A 12 -4.49 7.82 9.83
N ASN A 13 -4.56 6.99 10.85
CA ASN A 13 -3.38 6.52 11.56
C ASN A 13 -3.21 5.03 11.30
N PHE A 14 -1.98 4.58 11.45
CA PHE A 14 -1.60 3.19 11.13
C PHE A 14 -2.40 2.17 11.95
N GLU A 15 -2.77 2.51 13.19
CA GLU A 15 -3.54 1.63 14.08
C GLU A 15 -4.97 1.43 13.56
N ALA A 16 -5.64 2.49 13.10
CA ALA A 16 -6.95 2.40 12.48
C ALA A 16 -6.91 1.54 11.20
N TRP A 17 -5.88 1.73 10.36
CA TRP A 17 -5.69 0.89 9.17
C TRP A 17 -5.44 -0.58 9.53
N ILE A 18 -4.64 -0.88 10.56
CA ILE A 18 -4.43 -2.26 11.04
C ILE A 18 -5.74 -2.86 11.54
N LYS A 19 -6.58 -2.08 12.23
CA LYS A 19 -7.91 -2.54 12.66
C LYS A 19 -8.78 -2.91 11.46
N ASP A 20 -8.88 -2.01 10.48
CA ASP A 20 -9.66 -2.24 9.26
C ASP A 20 -9.15 -3.45 8.48
N PHE A 21 -7.83 -3.65 8.43
CA PHE A 21 -7.19 -4.81 7.82
C PHE A 21 -7.60 -6.13 8.49
N ASN A 22 -7.54 -6.21 9.83
CA ASN A 22 -7.95 -7.40 10.57
C ASN A 22 -9.46 -7.68 10.42
N GLU A 23 -10.28 -6.63 10.40
CA GLU A 23 -11.72 -6.75 10.14
C GLU A 23 -12.00 -7.27 8.72
N TRP A 24 -11.27 -6.77 7.72
CA TRP A 24 -11.34 -7.26 6.34
C TRP A 24 -10.97 -8.74 6.23
N GLN A 25 -9.88 -9.19 6.86
CA GLN A 25 -9.50 -10.60 6.90
C GLN A 25 -10.64 -11.48 7.43
N THR A 26 -11.27 -11.05 8.53
CA THR A 26 -12.42 -11.77 9.11
C THR A 26 -13.61 -11.79 8.15
N ARG A 27 -13.91 -10.67 7.47
CA ARG A 27 -15.03 -10.55 6.52
C ARG A 27 -14.89 -11.47 5.31
N ILE A 28 -13.68 -11.67 4.80
CA ILE A 28 -13.45 -12.56 3.66
C ILE A 28 -13.40 -14.04 4.07
N GLY A 29 -13.55 -14.36 5.35
CA GLY A 29 -13.50 -15.73 5.85
C GLY A 29 -12.08 -16.30 5.97
N PHE A 30 -11.07 -15.43 6.00
CA PHE A 30 -9.67 -15.82 6.21
C PHE A 30 -9.47 -16.27 7.67
N ASP A 31 -9.07 -17.52 7.87
CA ASP A 31 -8.70 -18.02 9.21
C ASP A 31 -7.25 -17.60 9.54
N PRO A 32 -7.01 -16.77 10.57
CA PRO A 32 -5.68 -16.33 10.94
C PRO A 32 -4.70 -17.48 11.24
N SER A 33 -5.20 -18.67 11.60
CA SER A 33 -4.35 -19.85 11.79
C SER A 33 -3.65 -20.33 10.51
N TRP A 34 -4.19 -19.98 9.33
CA TRP A 34 -3.56 -20.27 8.03
C TRP A 34 -2.23 -19.54 7.83
N LEU A 35 -2.02 -18.42 8.54
CA LEU A 35 -0.75 -17.71 8.51
C LEU A 35 0.37 -18.49 9.22
N GLY A 36 0.06 -19.41 10.12
CA GLY A 36 1.06 -20.16 10.88
C GLY A 36 2.00 -19.23 11.64
N ASP A 37 3.29 -19.25 11.29
CA ASP A 37 4.34 -18.38 11.83
C ASP A 37 4.64 -17.13 10.98
N TYR A 38 3.87 -16.90 9.92
CA TYR A 38 4.03 -15.74 9.05
C TYR A 38 3.78 -14.44 9.81
N ARG A 39 4.69 -13.47 9.61
CA ARG A 39 4.60 -12.13 10.16
C ARG A 39 4.67 -11.12 9.04
N PHE A 40 3.73 -10.17 9.04
CA PHE A 40 3.84 -8.99 8.19
C PHE A 40 5.08 -8.19 8.62
N ASP A 41 6.01 -8.05 7.70
CA ASP A 41 7.28 -7.38 7.92
C ASP A 41 7.58 -6.45 6.76
N ILE A 42 8.16 -5.29 7.07
CA ILE A 42 8.49 -4.29 6.07
C ILE A 42 9.94 -4.51 5.65
N LYS A 43 10.13 -4.95 4.41
CA LYS A 43 11.46 -5.22 3.85
C LYS A 43 11.73 -4.28 2.68
N PHE A 44 12.84 -3.59 2.73
CA PHE A 44 13.31 -2.71 1.67
C PHE A 44 14.65 -3.22 1.14
N ASP A 45 14.80 -3.25 -0.19
CA ASP A 45 16.06 -3.59 -0.85
C ASP A 45 16.85 -2.32 -1.16
N TRP A 46 17.39 -1.69 -0.11
CA TRP A 46 18.18 -0.47 -0.24
C TRP A 46 19.51 -0.70 -0.96
N ASP A 47 20.09 -1.90 -0.79
CA ASP A 47 21.40 -2.24 -1.33
C ASP A 47 21.38 -2.30 -2.85
N THR A 48 20.29 -2.80 -3.44
CA THR A 48 20.14 -2.88 -4.91
C THR A 48 19.56 -1.60 -5.51
N ALA A 49 18.84 -0.79 -4.73
CA ALA A 49 18.17 0.39 -5.23
C ALA A 49 19.15 1.43 -5.82
N GLY A 50 20.39 1.53 -5.36
CA GLY A 50 21.34 2.57 -5.83
C GLY A 50 20.92 4.00 -5.42
N SER A 51 21.81 4.97 -5.61
CA SER A 51 21.64 6.33 -5.05
C SER A 51 21.17 7.40 -6.04
N GLN A 52 21.13 7.09 -7.34
CA GLN A 52 20.80 8.07 -8.39
C GLN A 52 19.56 7.65 -9.18
N ILE A 53 18.79 8.64 -9.64
CA ILE A 53 17.68 8.44 -10.56
C ILE A 53 18.23 8.01 -11.92
N GLU A 54 17.74 6.91 -12.45
CA GLU A 54 18.33 6.24 -13.62
C GLU A 54 17.71 6.66 -14.96
N PHE A 55 16.55 7.32 -14.94
CA PHE A 55 15.76 7.65 -16.12
C PHE A 55 14.97 8.97 -16.00
N GLY A 56 14.44 9.43 -17.13
CA GLY A 56 13.60 10.62 -17.22
C GLY A 56 14.33 11.95 -17.02
N ASP A 57 13.57 13.00 -16.75
CA ASP A 57 14.07 14.38 -16.68
C ASP A 57 15.01 14.63 -15.48
N PHE A 58 14.95 13.77 -14.46
CA PHE A 58 15.79 13.85 -13.26
C PHE A 58 16.98 12.88 -13.28
N LYS A 59 17.27 12.24 -14.42
CA LYS A 59 18.38 11.28 -14.54
C LYS A 59 19.71 11.86 -14.04
N GLY A 60 20.41 11.10 -13.20
CA GLY A 60 21.69 11.47 -12.58
C GLY A 60 21.56 12.28 -11.29
N MET A 61 20.35 12.74 -10.92
CA MET A 61 20.11 13.36 -9.61
C MET A 61 19.99 12.30 -8.50
N PRO A 62 20.22 12.65 -7.23
CA PRO A 62 19.99 11.74 -6.11
C PRO A 62 18.54 11.25 -6.04
N LYS A 63 18.32 9.99 -5.64
CA LYS A 63 16.97 9.48 -5.34
C LYS A 63 16.36 10.25 -4.16
N TRP A 64 15.02 10.36 -4.14
CA TRP A 64 14.31 11.05 -3.07
C TRP A 64 14.10 10.13 -1.88
N GLU A 65 14.72 10.45 -0.76
CA GLU A 65 14.55 9.82 0.56
C GLU A 65 13.33 10.38 1.32
N ARG A 66 12.97 11.64 1.06
CA ARG A 66 11.90 12.35 1.78
C ARG A 66 10.95 13.03 0.81
N ARG A 67 9.67 13.11 1.18
CA ARG A 67 8.62 13.76 0.38
C ARG A 67 8.95 15.20 -0.02
N MET A 68 9.68 15.94 0.82
CA MET A 68 10.08 17.33 0.55
C MET A 68 11.12 17.47 -0.58
N GLN A 69 11.78 16.39 -0.98
CA GLN A 69 12.73 16.39 -2.09
C GLN A 69 12.04 16.23 -3.45
N ILE A 70 10.75 15.86 -3.45
CA ILE A 70 9.97 15.73 -4.68
C ILE A 70 9.65 17.15 -5.20
N PRO A 71 10.08 17.53 -6.41
CA PRO A 71 10.15 18.92 -6.83
C PRO A 71 8.80 19.55 -7.19
N GLN A 72 7.78 18.75 -7.49
CA GLN A 72 6.47 19.25 -7.94
C GLN A 72 5.33 18.47 -7.30
N GLN A 73 4.23 19.18 -6.98
CA GLN A 73 3.07 18.61 -6.32
C GLN A 73 2.39 17.51 -7.14
N ASN A 74 2.26 17.71 -8.45
CA ASN A 74 1.70 16.71 -9.37
C ASN A 74 2.50 15.39 -9.38
N ILE A 75 3.83 15.43 -9.28
CA ILE A 75 4.68 14.22 -9.20
C ILE A 75 4.40 13.48 -7.89
N ARG A 76 4.28 14.22 -6.78
CA ARG A 76 3.95 13.64 -5.48
C ARG A 76 2.57 12.99 -5.49
N ASP A 77 1.58 13.66 -6.07
CA ASP A 77 0.20 13.15 -6.17
C ASP A 77 0.15 11.90 -7.08
N ALA A 78 0.90 11.90 -8.18
CA ALA A 78 1.05 10.73 -9.04
C ALA A 78 1.68 9.53 -8.31
N ILE A 79 2.75 9.75 -7.52
CA ILE A 79 3.38 8.68 -6.73
C ILE A 79 2.39 8.11 -5.71
N ILE A 80 1.63 8.96 -5.01
CA ILE A 80 0.61 8.51 -4.06
C ILE A 80 -0.44 7.67 -4.79
N SER A 81 -0.93 8.13 -5.94
CA SER A 81 -1.90 7.39 -6.74
C SER A 81 -1.36 6.03 -7.19
N MET A 82 -0.12 5.96 -7.68
CA MET A 82 0.51 4.72 -8.13
C MET A 82 0.67 3.71 -6.99
N VAL A 83 1.13 4.15 -5.81
CA VAL A 83 1.27 3.27 -4.64
C VAL A 83 -0.09 2.76 -4.17
N SER A 84 -1.11 3.61 -4.14
CA SER A 84 -2.46 3.19 -3.76
C SER A 84 -3.05 2.17 -4.73
N VAL A 85 -2.95 2.42 -6.04
CA VAL A 85 -3.47 1.50 -7.06
C VAL A 85 -2.75 0.16 -7.03
N GLN A 86 -1.42 0.16 -6.88
CA GLN A 86 -0.68 -1.09 -6.74
C GLN A 86 -1.11 -1.85 -5.48
N GLY A 87 -1.18 -1.17 -4.33
CA GLY A 87 -1.58 -1.79 -3.07
C GLY A 87 -2.97 -2.43 -3.13
N ASP A 88 -3.93 -1.78 -3.79
CA ASP A 88 -5.30 -2.29 -3.98
C ASP A 88 -5.34 -3.65 -4.70
N THR A 89 -4.44 -3.87 -5.67
CA THR A 89 -4.38 -5.14 -6.41
C THR A 89 -4.03 -6.34 -5.53
N GLU A 90 -3.27 -6.12 -4.45
CA GLU A 90 -2.90 -7.18 -3.50
C GLU A 90 -4.16 -7.71 -2.78
N PHE A 91 -5.06 -6.82 -2.36
CA PHE A 91 -6.34 -7.17 -1.74
C PHE A 91 -7.28 -7.86 -2.72
N ALA A 92 -7.41 -7.29 -3.93
CA ALA A 92 -8.25 -7.86 -4.97
C ALA A 92 -7.84 -9.30 -5.32
N SER A 93 -6.53 -9.60 -5.32
CA SER A 93 -6.03 -10.95 -5.58
C SER A 93 -6.49 -11.97 -4.54
N VAL A 94 -6.47 -11.61 -3.26
CA VAL A 94 -6.92 -12.47 -2.16
C VAL A 94 -8.43 -12.71 -2.24
N GLU A 95 -9.20 -11.65 -2.49
CA GLU A 95 -10.66 -11.74 -2.61
C GLU A 95 -11.09 -12.63 -3.79
N GLN A 96 -10.41 -12.52 -4.93
CA GLN A 96 -10.67 -13.34 -6.12
C GLN A 96 -10.35 -14.82 -5.89
N GLN A 97 -9.32 -15.12 -5.10
CA GLN A 97 -8.87 -16.50 -4.85
C GLN A 97 -9.62 -17.20 -3.71
N ASN A 98 -10.46 -16.49 -2.95
CA ASN A 98 -11.11 -17.02 -1.75
C ASN A 98 -11.95 -18.30 -1.97
N HIS A 99 -12.41 -18.55 -3.21
CA HIS A 99 -13.24 -19.71 -3.55
C HIS A 99 -12.47 -20.81 -4.31
N LEU A 100 -11.14 -20.73 -4.38
CA LEU A 100 -10.30 -21.72 -5.07
C LEU A 100 -9.83 -22.88 -4.18
N LEU A 101 -10.26 -22.91 -2.91
CA LEU A 101 -9.96 -23.96 -1.94
C LEU A 101 -11.21 -24.80 -1.64
#